data_AF-A0A1M6P4X8-F1
#
_entry.id   AF-A0A1M6P4X8-F1
#
_cell.length_a   1.000
_cell.length_b   1.000
_cell.length_c   1.000
_cell.angle_alpha   90.00
_cell.angle_beta   90.00
_cell.angle_gamma   90.00
#
_symmetry.space_group_name_H-M   'P 1'
#
loop_
_entity.id
_entity.type
_entity.pdbx_description
1 polymer ?
#
loop_
_entity_poly.entity_id
_entity_poly.type
_entity_poly.pdbx_seq_one_letter_code
_entity_poly.pdbx_strand_id
1 'polypeptide(L)'
;MKRVGLIVNPIAGMGGTVALKGTDGERILKKAIELGAERKAPGKMVRALEEIIPLKDEVEFLTCSGDMGENQAKALNFNYKVVFEIHDKITREDHTILAAERLLEEGVDLIIFAGGDGTARDVYKATKGKGVVIGVPAGVKIHSPVYAINPSMAGKLAADYISGRVVKVKEVEVMDIDEDAFRQNIVRTKLYGYLNIPDEEKLCQNKKAPTPLSDKVAKEAAAQYIIDNMVDDLVYILGPGSTTEPIMRNLGLENTLLGVDIIRNKKLVMNDATEKDILKIVKTNMCKIVITPIGGQGFLFGRGNHQLSHKVISTVGKENIIVLATEGKIRELKFQPFYVDTGDETVDNLMKGYIRVIIGYGQEMMYKIQ
;
A
#
# COMPACT_ATOMS: atom_id res chain seq x y z
N MET A 1 -21.68 -16.58 18.36
CA MET A 1 -21.12 -16.56 17.00
C MET A 1 -21.23 -15.14 16.48
N LYS A 2 -20.11 -14.51 16.16
CA LYS A 2 -20.01 -13.16 15.61
C LYS A 2 -20.26 -13.18 14.11
N ARG A 3 -21.02 -12.21 13.61
CA ARG A 3 -21.27 -12.07 12.17
C ARG A 3 -20.30 -11.06 11.60
N VAL A 4 -19.46 -11.48 10.67
CA VAL A 4 -18.42 -10.64 10.08
C VAL A 4 -18.70 -10.49 8.59
N GLY A 5 -18.89 -9.25 8.15
CA GLY A 5 -19.02 -8.93 6.74
C GLY A 5 -17.67 -8.98 6.03
N LEU A 6 -17.63 -9.57 4.84
CA LEU A 6 -16.45 -9.68 4.00
C LEU A 6 -16.71 -9.03 2.64
N ILE A 7 -15.83 -8.12 2.23
CA ILE A 7 -15.89 -7.48 0.91
C ILE A 7 -14.50 -7.50 0.28
N VAL A 8 -14.37 -8.08 -0.91
CA VAL A 8 -13.14 -8.02 -1.69
C VAL A 8 -13.42 -7.24 -2.97
N ASN A 9 -12.68 -6.16 -3.21
CA ASN A 9 -12.64 -5.55 -4.54
C ASN A 9 -11.55 -6.24 -5.37
N PRO A 10 -11.88 -7.20 -6.26
CA PRO A 10 -10.89 -8.08 -6.87
C PRO A 10 -9.96 -7.37 -7.86
N ILE A 11 -10.36 -6.19 -8.36
CA ILE A 11 -9.55 -5.40 -9.29
C ILE A 11 -8.61 -4.41 -8.58
N ALA A 12 -8.75 -4.25 -7.26
CA ALA A 12 -7.92 -3.33 -6.50
C ALA A 12 -6.43 -3.75 -6.54
N GLY A 13 -5.57 -2.75 -6.77
CA GLY A 13 -4.11 -2.93 -6.79
C GLY A 13 -3.52 -3.35 -8.14
N MET A 14 -4.33 -3.67 -9.15
CA MET A 14 -3.83 -4.06 -10.48
C MET A 14 -3.07 -2.93 -11.19
N GLY A 15 -3.42 -1.66 -10.95
CA GLY A 15 -2.89 -0.52 -11.72
C GLY A 15 -1.48 -0.10 -11.36
N GLY A 16 -1.01 -0.43 -10.15
CA GLY A 16 0.30 0.03 -9.71
C GLY A 16 1.46 -0.76 -10.29
N THR A 17 1.30 -2.05 -10.57
CA THR A 17 2.36 -2.88 -11.21
C THR A 17 2.64 -2.48 -12.64
N VAL A 18 1.66 -1.85 -13.29
CA VAL A 18 1.69 -1.44 -14.71
C VAL A 18 1.76 0.08 -14.90
N ALA A 19 2.13 0.81 -13.84
CA ALA A 19 2.27 2.29 -13.83
C ALA A 19 1.02 3.06 -14.30
N LEU A 20 -0.18 2.45 -14.22
CA LEU A 20 -1.43 3.11 -14.60
C LEU A 20 -2.01 4.00 -13.51
N LYS A 21 -1.28 4.17 -12.39
CA LYS A 21 -1.66 5.08 -11.31
C LYS A 21 -3.10 4.80 -10.81
N GLY A 22 -3.57 3.56 -10.84
CA GLY A 22 -4.94 3.17 -10.44
C GLY A 22 -5.61 2.22 -11.44
N THR A 23 -6.81 1.76 -11.13
CA THR A 23 -7.62 0.83 -11.97
C THR A 23 -9.04 1.30 -12.20
N ASP A 24 -9.35 2.52 -11.76
CA ASP A 24 -10.70 3.05 -11.78
C ASP A 24 -11.13 3.40 -13.22
N GLY A 25 -12.31 2.91 -13.60
CA GLY A 25 -12.85 3.04 -14.95
C GLY A 25 -12.47 1.89 -15.91
N GLU A 26 -13.44 1.51 -16.74
CA GLU A 26 -13.36 0.31 -17.59
C GLU A 26 -12.19 0.34 -18.59
N ARG A 27 -11.85 1.52 -19.12
CA ARG A 27 -10.74 1.69 -20.06
C ARG A 27 -9.38 1.42 -19.38
N ILE A 28 -9.20 1.85 -18.14
CA ILE A 28 -7.95 1.67 -17.40
C ILE A 28 -7.81 0.21 -16.96
N LEU A 29 -8.90 -0.40 -16.50
CA LEU A 29 -8.93 -1.82 -16.19
C LEU A 29 -8.57 -2.69 -17.40
N LYS A 30 -9.15 -2.42 -18.57
CA LYS A 30 -8.78 -3.12 -19.83
C LYS A 30 -7.30 -2.98 -20.14
N LYS A 31 -6.76 -1.75 -20.07
CA LYS A 31 -5.34 -1.49 -20.28
C LYS A 31 -4.46 -2.21 -19.24
N ALA A 32 -4.88 -2.28 -17.98
CA ALA A 32 -4.13 -2.99 -16.93
C ALA A 32 -4.05 -4.49 -17.23
N ILE A 33 -5.16 -5.09 -17.68
CA ILE A 33 -5.23 -6.49 -18.09
C ILE A 33 -4.34 -6.74 -19.31
N GLU A 34 -4.40 -5.88 -20.34
CA GLU A 34 -3.53 -5.97 -21.53
C GLU A 34 -2.04 -5.89 -21.17
N LEU A 35 -1.69 -5.07 -20.18
CA LEU A 35 -0.33 -4.95 -19.66
C LEU A 35 0.07 -6.14 -18.75
N GLY A 36 -0.83 -7.09 -18.49
CA GLY A 36 -0.59 -8.29 -17.71
C GLY A 36 -0.65 -8.08 -16.20
N ALA A 37 -1.45 -7.12 -15.72
CA ALA A 37 -1.68 -6.94 -14.29
C ALA A 37 -2.44 -8.13 -13.68
N GLU A 38 -2.01 -8.58 -12.51
CA GLU A 38 -2.63 -9.67 -11.76
C GLU A 38 -3.49 -9.15 -10.60
N ARG A 39 -4.56 -9.89 -10.27
CA ARG A 39 -5.47 -9.58 -9.16
C ARG A 39 -4.77 -9.85 -7.82
N LYS A 40 -4.44 -8.81 -7.06
CA LYS A 40 -3.73 -8.93 -5.77
C LYS A 40 -4.64 -8.96 -4.55
N ALA A 41 -5.78 -8.29 -4.59
CA ALA A 41 -6.70 -8.18 -3.46
C ALA A 41 -7.21 -9.53 -2.91
N PRO A 42 -7.57 -10.54 -3.75
CA PRO A 42 -7.97 -11.86 -3.28
C PRO A 42 -6.94 -12.52 -2.36
N GLY A 43 -5.68 -12.60 -2.79
CA GLY A 43 -4.61 -13.22 -1.99
C GLY A 43 -4.29 -12.45 -0.72
N LYS A 44 -4.38 -11.11 -0.76
CA LYS A 44 -4.22 -10.27 0.44
C LYS A 44 -5.34 -10.51 1.45
N MET A 45 -6.59 -10.68 1.00
CA MET A 45 -7.68 -11.02 1.91
C MET A 45 -7.46 -12.39 2.56
N VAL A 46 -7.02 -13.41 1.80
CA VAL A 46 -6.68 -14.73 2.37
C VAL A 46 -5.69 -14.59 3.52
N ARG A 47 -4.61 -13.82 3.34
CA ARG A 47 -3.62 -13.57 4.41
C ARG A 47 -4.21 -12.90 5.65
N ALA A 48 -5.17 -12.00 5.48
CA ALA A 48 -5.87 -11.41 6.62
C ALA A 48 -6.74 -12.45 7.35
N LEU A 49 -7.45 -13.29 6.60
CA LEU A 49 -8.32 -14.32 7.17
C LEU A 49 -7.55 -15.47 7.85
N GLU A 50 -6.31 -15.73 7.45
CA GLU A 50 -5.43 -16.72 8.13
C GLU A 50 -5.25 -16.42 9.62
N GLU A 51 -5.17 -15.15 10.00
CA GLU A 51 -5.05 -14.71 11.41
C GLU A 51 -6.34 -14.92 12.22
N ILE A 52 -7.48 -15.14 11.54
CA ILE A 52 -8.80 -15.35 12.15
C ILE A 52 -9.11 -16.86 12.28
N ILE A 53 -8.31 -17.75 11.67
CA ILE A 53 -8.49 -19.21 11.74
C ILE A 53 -8.67 -19.72 13.19
N PRO A 54 -7.97 -19.22 14.22
CA PRO A 54 -8.19 -19.68 15.59
C PRO A 54 -9.61 -19.43 16.13
N LEU A 55 -10.37 -18.49 15.54
CA LEU A 55 -11.73 -18.11 15.92
C LEU A 55 -12.80 -18.67 14.97
N LYS A 56 -12.44 -19.66 14.15
CA LYS A 56 -13.26 -20.16 13.04
C LYS A 56 -14.64 -20.67 13.45
N ASP A 57 -14.77 -21.29 14.62
CA ASP A 57 -16.05 -21.78 15.14
C ASP A 57 -16.87 -20.68 15.83
N GLU A 58 -16.27 -19.50 16.04
CA GLU A 58 -16.89 -18.35 16.67
C GLU A 58 -17.41 -17.32 15.66
N VAL A 59 -17.09 -17.48 14.36
CA VAL A 59 -17.34 -16.50 13.30
C VAL A 59 -18.19 -17.08 12.17
N GLU A 60 -19.22 -16.34 11.77
CA GLU A 60 -19.95 -16.55 10.51
C GLU A 60 -19.61 -15.41 9.56
N PHE A 61 -19.06 -15.71 8.39
CA PHE A 61 -18.81 -14.69 7.37
C PHE A 61 -20.05 -14.44 6.51
N LEU A 62 -20.42 -13.18 6.32
CA LEU A 62 -21.44 -12.78 5.35
C LEU A 62 -20.71 -12.09 4.19
N THR A 63 -20.98 -12.48 2.96
CA THR A 63 -20.22 -12.02 1.78
C THR A 63 -21.04 -12.02 0.50
N CYS A 64 -20.52 -11.42 -0.57
CA CYS A 64 -21.03 -11.59 -1.93
C CYS A 64 -20.39 -12.80 -2.64
N SER A 65 -21.04 -13.27 -3.70
CA SER A 65 -20.58 -14.44 -4.47
C SER A 65 -19.24 -14.23 -5.19
N GLY A 66 -18.57 -15.35 -5.47
CA GLY A 66 -17.32 -15.40 -6.23
C GLY A 66 -16.17 -14.61 -5.60
N ASP A 67 -15.52 -13.78 -6.41
CA ASP A 67 -14.28 -13.07 -6.06
C ASP A 67 -14.48 -11.89 -5.11
N MET A 68 -15.72 -11.57 -4.71
CA MET A 68 -16.03 -10.51 -3.75
C MET A 68 -16.00 -10.97 -2.28
N GLY A 69 -15.60 -12.22 -2.02
CA GLY A 69 -15.27 -12.72 -0.68
C GLY A 69 -15.61 -14.20 -0.48
N GLU A 70 -16.59 -14.74 -1.22
CA GLU A 70 -16.96 -16.17 -1.14
C GLU A 70 -15.76 -17.08 -1.39
N ASN A 71 -14.99 -16.83 -2.45
CA ASN A 71 -13.85 -17.68 -2.80
C ASN A 71 -12.79 -17.71 -1.68
N GLN A 72 -12.59 -16.62 -0.95
CA GLN A 72 -11.61 -16.52 0.13
C GLN A 72 -12.09 -17.23 1.40
N ALA A 73 -13.35 -17.03 1.77
CA ALA A 73 -13.95 -17.73 2.91
C ALA A 73 -13.97 -19.25 2.68
N LYS A 74 -14.34 -19.67 1.46
CA LYS A 74 -14.36 -21.06 1.02
C LYS A 74 -12.97 -21.69 1.01
N ALA A 75 -11.95 -21.00 0.49
CA ALA A 75 -10.58 -21.51 0.43
C ALA A 75 -9.99 -21.86 1.80
N LEU A 76 -10.40 -21.14 2.86
CA LEU A 76 -9.98 -21.38 4.24
C LEU A 76 -11.00 -22.20 5.07
N ASN A 77 -12.02 -22.74 4.41
CA ASN A 77 -13.08 -23.57 4.99
C ASN A 77 -13.88 -22.88 6.12
N PHE A 78 -14.02 -21.55 6.14
CA PHE A 78 -14.86 -20.87 7.13
C PHE A 78 -16.36 -21.12 6.90
N ASN A 79 -17.18 -20.99 7.95
CA ASN A 79 -18.63 -20.92 7.76
C ASN A 79 -18.99 -19.56 7.14
N TYR A 80 -19.78 -19.57 6.07
CA TYR A 80 -20.18 -18.35 5.38
C TYR A 80 -21.59 -18.42 4.77
N LYS A 81 -22.20 -17.25 4.59
CA LYS A 81 -23.46 -17.04 3.88
C LYS A 81 -23.26 -16.01 2.77
N VAL A 82 -23.68 -16.36 1.56
CA VAL A 82 -23.76 -15.40 0.45
C VAL A 82 -25.02 -14.56 0.62
N VAL A 83 -24.86 -13.26 0.83
CA VAL A 83 -25.97 -12.30 1.02
C VAL A 83 -26.38 -11.60 -0.27
N PHE A 84 -25.54 -11.68 -1.30
CA PHE A 84 -25.79 -11.09 -2.60
C PHE A 84 -25.04 -11.85 -3.71
N GLU A 85 -25.76 -12.23 -4.76
CA GLU A 85 -25.17 -12.86 -5.95
C GLU A 85 -24.80 -11.82 -6.99
N ILE A 86 -23.57 -11.92 -7.50
CA ILE A 86 -23.04 -11.10 -8.59
C ILE A 86 -22.93 -11.99 -9.83
N HIS A 87 -23.65 -11.60 -10.87
CA HIS A 87 -23.65 -12.33 -12.15
C HIS A 87 -22.66 -11.73 -13.18
N ASP A 88 -22.13 -10.54 -12.90
CA ASP A 88 -21.15 -9.88 -13.75
C ASP A 88 -19.78 -10.54 -13.72
N LYS A 89 -19.16 -10.67 -14.90
CA LYS A 89 -17.78 -11.18 -15.04
C LYS A 89 -16.73 -10.22 -14.46
N ILE A 90 -17.06 -8.93 -14.35
CA ILE A 90 -16.18 -7.87 -13.84
C ILE A 90 -16.97 -7.08 -12.81
N THR A 91 -16.42 -6.99 -11.61
CA THR A 91 -17.02 -6.24 -10.51
C THR A 91 -16.76 -4.74 -10.64
N ARG A 92 -17.70 -3.93 -10.18
CA ARG A 92 -17.64 -2.47 -10.25
C ARG A 92 -17.89 -1.86 -8.86
N GLU A 93 -17.76 -0.53 -8.78
CA GLU A 93 -17.92 0.25 -7.54
C GLU A 93 -19.32 0.10 -6.91
N ASP A 94 -20.36 0.03 -7.73
CA ASP A 94 -21.74 -0.24 -7.32
C ASP A 94 -21.90 -1.59 -6.61
N HIS A 95 -21.18 -2.63 -7.05
CA HIS A 95 -21.19 -3.92 -6.35
C HIS A 95 -20.58 -3.81 -4.95
N THR A 96 -19.54 -2.97 -4.76
CA THR A 96 -18.96 -2.72 -3.43
C THR A 96 -19.93 -1.97 -2.52
N ILE A 97 -20.64 -0.98 -3.08
CA ILE A 97 -21.66 -0.22 -2.35
C ILE A 97 -22.80 -1.14 -1.92
N LEU A 98 -23.37 -1.90 -2.85
CA LEU A 98 -24.46 -2.84 -2.57
C LEU A 98 -24.05 -3.91 -1.55
N ALA A 99 -22.82 -4.45 -1.66
CA ALA A 99 -22.29 -5.40 -0.69
C ALA A 99 -22.29 -4.81 0.73
N ALA A 100 -21.75 -3.59 0.89
CA ALA A 100 -21.68 -2.93 2.18
C ALA A 100 -23.06 -2.58 2.75
N GLU A 101 -24.02 -2.16 1.91
CA GLU A 101 -25.41 -1.92 2.31
C GLU A 101 -26.06 -3.21 2.85
N ARG A 102 -25.95 -4.32 2.10
CA ARG A 102 -26.51 -5.62 2.50
C ARG A 102 -25.92 -6.15 3.80
N LEU A 103 -24.60 -6.00 3.98
CA LEU A 103 -23.94 -6.45 5.20
C LEU A 103 -24.40 -5.66 6.42
N LEU A 104 -24.63 -4.35 6.27
CA LEU A 104 -25.21 -3.54 7.34
C LEU A 104 -26.67 -3.93 7.64
N GLU A 105 -27.48 -4.19 6.61
CA GLU A 105 -28.87 -4.65 6.77
C GLU A 105 -28.95 -5.97 7.55
N GLU A 106 -28.00 -6.89 7.33
CA GLU A 106 -27.89 -8.17 8.05
C GLU A 106 -27.33 -8.03 9.48
N GLY A 107 -26.92 -6.82 9.88
CA GLY A 107 -26.50 -6.50 11.25
C GLY A 107 -25.14 -7.10 11.64
N VAL A 108 -24.16 -7.11 10.74
CA VAL A 108 -22.81 -7.60 11.04
C VAL A 108 -22.11 -6.79 12.14
N ASP A 109 -21.34 -7.48 12.99
CA ASP A 109 -20.55 -6.89 14.08
C ASP A 109 -19.34 -6.10 13.57
N LEU A 110 -18.80 -6.50 12.42
CA LEU A 110 -17.58 -5.97 11.81
C LEU A 110 -17.63 -6.19 10.29
N ILE A 111 -17.16 -5.22 9.49
CA ILE A 111 -16.94 -5.39 8.04
C ILE A 111 -15.43 -5.34 7.76
N ILE A 112 -14.89 -6.42 7.17
CA ILE A 112 -13.51 -6.47 6.68
C ILE A 112 -13.55 -6.30 5.17
N PHE A 113 -12.84 -5.30 4.64
CA PHE A 113 -12.85 -5.04 3.20
C PHE A 113 -11.43 -4.91 2.60
N ALA A 114 -11.18 -5.55 1.45
CA ALA A 114 -9.91 -5.43 0.74
C ALA A 114 -10.01 -4.47 -0.45
N GLY A 115 -9.14 -3.45 -0.47
CA GLY A 115 -9.15 -2.43 -1.52
C GLY A 115 -8.10 -1.33 -1.37
N GLY A 116 -8.28 -0.23 -2.09
CA GLY A 116 -7.58 1.05 -1.89
C GLY A 116 -8.57 2.17 -1.56
N ASP A 117 -8.11 3.43 -1.43
CA ASP A 117 -8.95 4.54 -0.96
C ASP A 117 -10.31 4.70 -1.67
N GLY A 118 -10.39 4.43 -2.99
CA GLY A 118 -11.66 4.38 -3.72
C GLY A 118 -12.66 3.35 -3.17
N THR A 119 -12.18 2.18 -2.74
CA THR A 119 -13.02 1.15 -2.07
C THR A 119 -13.46 1.61 -0.69
N ALA A 120 -12.59 2.27 0.09
CA ALA A 120 -12.99 2.85 1.38
C ALA A 120 -14.06 3.95 1.20
N ARG A 121 -13.93 4.76 0.15
CA ARG A 121 -14.94 5.74 -0.25
C ARG A 121 -16.27 5.08 -0.58
N ASP A 122 -16.26 3.96 -1.30
CA ASP A 122 -17.49 3.24 -1.66
C ASP A 122 -18.15 2.58 -0.45
N VAL A 123 -17.35 1.98 0.46
CA VAL A 123 -17.84 1.49 1.76
C VAL A 123 -18.45 2.63 2.58
N TYR A 124 -17.82 3.82 2.61
CA TYR A 124 -18.41 4.98 3.27
C TYR A 124 -19.71 5.46 2.60
N LYS A 125 -19.80 5.46 1.27
CA LYS A 125 -21.03 5.85 0.55
C LYS A 125 -22.22 4.98 0.98
N ALA A 126 -22.00 3.67 1.12
CA ALA A 126 -22.99 2.70 1.57
C ALA A 126 -23.32 2.86 3.07
N THR A 127 -22.29 2.87 3.91
CA THR A 127 -22.46 2.78 5.37
C THR A 127 -22.80 4.11 6.04
N LYS A 128 -22.43 5.23 5.42
CA LYS A 128 -22.48 6.58 6.02
C LYS A 128 -21.83 6.63 7.41
N GLY A 129 -20.76 5.88 7.62
CA GLY A 129 -20.04 5.81 8.90
C GLY A 129 -20.66 4.87 9.94
N LYS A 130 -21.77 4.18 9.62
CA LYS A 130 -22.40 3.20 10.51
C LYS A 130 -21.64 1.86 10.48
N GLY A 131 -21.62 1.17 11.61
CA GLY A 131 -20.89 -0.09 11.77
C GLY A 131 -19.39 0.11 11.95
N VAL A 132 -18.70 -0.98 12.28
CA VAL A 132 -17.24 -0.99 12.46
C VAL A 132 -16.60 -1.67 11.26
N VAL A 133 -15.54 -1.07 10.72
CA VAL A 133 -14.85 -1.56 9.52
C VAL A 133 -13.35 -1.73 9.75
N ILE A 134 -12.72 -2.63 9.01
CA ILE A 134 -11.26 -2.74 8.89
C ILE A 134 -10.89 -2.86 7.42
N GLY A 135 -10.00 -1.97 6.95
CA GLY A 135 -9.44 -2.04 5.61
C GLY A 135 -8.23 -2.97 5.52
N VAL A 136 -8.30 -3.96 4.64
CA VAL A 136 -7.16 -4.78 4.19
C VAL A 136 -6.49 -4.08 3.00
N PRO A 137 -5.22 -3.64 3.12
CA PRO A 137 -4.59 -2.79 2.12
C PRO A 137 -4.25 -3.56 0.85
N ALA A 138 -5.02 -3.39 -0.22
CA ALA A 138 -4.78 -4.01 -1.54
C ALA A 138 -4.37 -3.00 -2.62
N GLY A 139 -4.69 -1.72 -2.44
CA GLY A 139 -4.35 -0.64 -3.37
C GLY A 139 -2.94 -0.09 -3.22
N VAL A 140 -2.55 0.72 -4.21
CA VAL A 140 -1.22 1.38 -4.27
C VAL A 140 -1.21 2.80 -3.75
N LYS A 141 -2.42 3.36 -3.50
CA LYS A 141 -2.68 4.68 -2.93
C LYS A 141 -3.59 4.48 -1.74
N ILE A 142 -2.98 4.39 -0.58
CA ILE A 142 -3.73 4.24 0.67
C ILE A 142 -3.33 5.41 1.54
N HIS A 143 -4.27 6.33 1.71
CA HIS A 143 -4.16 7.56 2.50
C HIS A 143 -5.13 7.55 3.68
N SER A 144 -6.24 6.82 3.55
CA SER A 144 -7.24 6.67 4.60
C SER A 144 -6.67 5.86 5.78
N PRO A 145 -6.75 6.37 7.02
CA PRO A 145 -6.35 5.62 8.22
C PRO A 145 -7.19 4.39 8.55
N VAL A 146 -8.26 4.14 7.76
CA VAL A 146 -9.15 2.96 7.88
C VAL A 146 -8.42 1.64 7.60
N TYR A 147 -7.27 1.70 6.93
CA TYR A 147 -6.49 0.52 6.60
C TYR A 147 -5.50 0.15 7.71
N ALA A 148 -5.36 -1.16 7.92
CA ALA A 148 -4.28 -1.67 8.74
C ALA A 148 -2.92 -1.50 8.04
N ILE A 149 -1.84 -1.71 8.80
CA ILE A 149 -0.46 -1.67 8.30
C ILE A 149 -0.25 -2.68 7.16
N ASN A 150 -0.68 -3.93 7.30
CA ASN A 150 -0.60 -4.93 6.23
C ASN A 150 -1.77 -5.92 6.36
N PRO A 151 -1.96 -6.85 5.43
CA PRO A 151 -3.08 -7.79 5.50
C PRO A 151 -3.10 -8.63 6.78
N SER A 152 -1.95 -9.15 7.23
CA SER A 152 -1.88 -9.91 8.49
C SER A 152 -2.24 -9.05 9.71
N MET A 153 -1.81 -7.78 9.75
CA MET A 153 -2.20 -6.87 10.83
C MET A 153 -3.70 -6.52 10.79
N ALA A 154 -4.32 -6.45 9.60
CA ALA A 154 -5.78 -6.31 9.48
C ALA A 154 -6.50 -7.54 10.05
N GLY A 155 -6.01 -8.74 9.73
CA GLY A 155 -6.50 -10.00 10.25
C GLY A 155 -6.40 -10.10 11.76
N LYS A 156 -5.23 -9.75 12.31
CA LYS A 156 -4.98 -9.71 13.75
C LYS A 156 -5.89 -8.70 14.46
N LEU A 157 -6.04 -7.49 13.91
CA LEU A 157 -6.94 -6.49 14.46
C LEU A 157 -8.40 -6.97 14.45
N ALA A 158 -8.82 -7.65 13.39
CA ALA A 158 -10.14 -8.26 13.30
C ALA A 158 -10.32 -9.36 14.37
N ALA A 159 -9.35 -10.26 14.52
CA ALA A 159 -9.38 -11.30 15.54
C ALA A 159 -9.43 -10.73 16.97
N ASP A 160 -8.64 -9.68 17.24
CA ASP A 160 -8.64 -8.98 18.52
C ASP A 160 -9.97 -8.29 18.80
N TYR A 161 -10.62 -7.70 17.79
CA TYR A 161 -11.95 -7.09 17.95
C TYR A 161 -13.05 -8.15 18.13
N ILE A 162 -13.04 -9.22 17.33
CA ILE A 162 -14.02 -10.32 17.40
C ILE A 162 -13.99 -11.01 18.77
N SER A 163 -12.78 -11.25 19.31
CA SER A 163 -12.58 -11.87 20.62
C SER A 163 -12.77 -10.91 21.81
N GLY A 164 -13.06 -9.63 21.56
CA GLY A 164 -13.26 -8.62 22.60
C GLY A 164 -11.99 -8.14 23.29
N ARG A 165 -10.80 -8.45 22.75
CA ARG A 165 -9.52 -7.88 23.24
C ARG A 165 -9.40 -6.39 22.92
N VAL A 166 -9.95 -5.96 21.78
CA VAL A 166 -10.12 -4.54 21.42
C VAL A 166 -11.61 -4.24 21.38
N VAL A 167 -12.08 -3.37 22.29
CA VAL A 167 -13.50 -2.98 22.39
C VAL A 167 -13.74 -1.53 21.99
N LYS A 168 -12.72 -0.69 22.06
CA LYS A 168 -12.83 0.72 21.75
C LYS A 168 -12.82 0.92 20.24
N VAL A 169 -13.64 1.84 19.77
CA VAL A 169 -13.76 2.22 18.37
C VAL A 169 -13.39 3.69 18.26
N LYS A 170 -12.75 4.07 17.16
CA LYS A 170 -12.47 5.46 16.82
C LYS A 170 -12.95 5.78 15.42
N GLU A 171 -13.34 7.04 15.25
CA GLU A 171 -13.69 7.60 13.95
C GLU A 171 -12.41 8.03 13.22
N VAL A 172 -12.28 7.65 11.95
CA VAL A 172 -11.17 8.02 11.08
C VAL A 172 -11.64 8.53 9.73
N GLU A 173 -10.84 9.43 9.15
CA GLU A 173 -11.14 10.05 7.86
C GLU A 173 -11.06 9.05 6.70
N VAL A 174 -11.97 9.20 5.76
CA VAL A 174 -11.89 8.58 4.43
C VAL A 174 -11.38 9.63 3.46
N MET A 175 -10.14 9.44 3.04
CA MET A 175 -9.40 10.32 2.16
C MET A 175 -9.19 9.62 0.83
N ASP A 176 -9.46 10.32 -0.27
CA ASP A 176 -9.14 9.80 -1.59
C ASP A 176 -8.54 10.91 -2.46
N ILE A 177 -7.73 10.50 -3.43
CA ILE A 177 -6.98 11.42 -4.28
C ILE A 177 -7.83 11.81 -5.48
N ASP A 178 -7.75 13.08 -5.86
CA ASP A 178 -8.23 13.55 -7.16
C ASP A 178 -7.41 12.89 -8.27
N GLU A 179 -8.02 11.93 -8.95
CA GLU A 179 -7.34 11.10 -9.95
C GLU A 179 -6.84 11.89 -11.16
N ASP A 180 -7.58 12.91 -11.60
CA ASP A 180 -7.18 13.72 -12.74
C ASP A 180 -5.94 14.55 -12.38
N ALA A 181 -5.93 15.13 -11.18
CA ALA A 181 -4.75 15.79 -10.64
C ALA A 181 -3.56 14.80 -10.50
N PHE A 182 -3.82 13.58 -10.03
CA PHE A 182 -2.77 12.57 -9.85
C PHE A 182 -2.16 12.10 -11.17
N ARG A 183 -2.96 11.99 -12.23
CA ARG A 183 -2.45 11.71 -13.59
C ARG A 183 -1.53 12.82 -14.08
N GLN A 184 -1.80 14.05 -13.68
CA GLN A 184 -0.96 15.24 -13.93
C GLN A 184 0.20 15.38 -12.93
N ASN A 185 0.54 14.35 -12.14
CA ASN A 185 1.58 14.38 -11.10
C ASN A 185 1.32 15.37 -9.95
N ILE A 186 0.07 15.77 -9.74
CA ILE A 186 -0.36 16.65 -8.64
C ILE A 186 -1.07 15.82 -7.56
N VAL A 187 -0.60 15.88 -6.32
CA VAL A 187 -1.25 15.20 -5.19
C VAL A 187 -2.25 16.14 -4.54
N ARG A 188 -3.55 15.92 -4.82
CA ARG A 188 -4.66 16.61 -4.15
C ARG A 188 -5.54 15.58 -3.46
N THR A 189 -5.58 15.60 -2.13
CA THR A 189 -6.44 14.71 -1.33
C THR A 189 -7.74 15.43 -0.98
N LYS A 190 -8.86 14.70 -1.06
CA LYS A 190 -10.19 15.19 -0.69
C LYS A 190 -10.75 14.32 0.44
N LEU A 191 -11.34 14.97 1.45
CA LEU A 191 -12.08 14.31 2.52
C LEU A 191 -13.48 13.94 2.01
N TYR A 192 -13.85 12.67 2.14
CA TYR A 192 -15.18 12.16 1.73
C TYR A 192 -16.11 11.96 2.93
N GLY A 193 -15.55 11.68 4.10
CA GLY A 193 -16.30 11.49 5.34
C GLY A 193 -15.49 10.66 6.33
N TYR A 194 -16.19 9.89 7.16
CA TYR A 194 -15.59 9.20 8.28
C TYR A 194 -16.13 7.78 8.43
N LEU A 195 -15.26 6.86 8.84
CA LEU A 195 -15.57 5.46 9.14
C LEU A 195 -15.09 5.12 10.56
N ASN A 196 -15.76 4.17 11.19
CA ASN A 196 -15.42 3.69 12.53
C ASN A 196 -14.53 2.44 12.44
N ILE A 197 -13.37 2.47 13.10
CA ILE A 197 -12.44 1.33 13.16
C ILE A 197 -12.12 0.96 14.61
N PRO A 198 -11.70 -0.29 14.89
CA PRO A 198 -11.18 -0.64 16.21
C PRO A 198 -9.95 0.23 16.56
N ASP A 199 -9.93 0.74 17.79
CA ASP A 199 -8.93 1.69 18.26
C ASP A 199 -7.67 0.98 18.77
N GLU A 200 -6.79 0.62 17.84
CA GLU A 200 -5.46 0.10 18.14
C GLU A 200 -4.39 0.86 17.34
N GLU A 201 -3.71 1.81 17.99
CA GLU A 201 -2.75 2.72 17.33
C GLU A 201 -1.57 1.98 16.67
N LYS A 202 -1.22 0.78 17.17
CA LYS A 202 -0.09 0.01 16.62
C LYS A 202 -0.41 -0.75 15.34
N LEU A 203 -1.69 -0.92 15.00
CA LEU A 203 -2.12 -1.75 13.88
C LEU A 203 -2.72 -0.94 12.72
N CYS A 204 -3.04 0.34 12.95
CA CYS A 204 -3.68 1.23 11.98
C CYS A 204 -2.72 2.26 11.39
N GLN A 205 -2.98 2.68 10.15
CA GLN A 205 -2.11 3.57 9.38
C GLN A 205 -2.24 5.05 9.80
N ASN A 206 -1.10 5.76 9.87
CA ASN A 206 -1.04 7.20 10.15
C ASN A 206 -1.09 8.07 8.86
N LYS A 207 -1.54 9.32 8.98
CA LYS A 207 -1.60 10.30 7.87
C LYS A 207 -0.20 10.69 7.36
N LYS A 208 -0.10 11.01 6.06
CA LYS A 208 1.11 11.58 5.44
C LYS A 208 1.18 13.08 5.78
N ALA A 209 2.23 13.52 6.48
CA ALA A 209 2.42 14.91 6.89
C ALA A 209 3.19 15.76 5.84
N PRO A 210 2.96 17.08 5.77
CA PRO A 210 3.77 18.01 4.98
C PRO A 210 5.21 18.12 5.52
N THR A 211 6.19 18.24 4.62
CA THR A 211 7.61 18.34 5.00
C THR A 211 7.96 19.74 5.59
N PRO A 212 8.59 19.81 6.78
CA PRO A 212 9.09 21.08 7.36
C PRO A 212 10.18 21.77 6.53
N LEU A 213 10.40 23.07 6.75
CA LEU A 213 11.46 23.86 6.08
C LEU A 213 12.88 23.36 6.39
N SER A 214 13.16 22.97 7.63
CA SER A 214 14.45 22.38 8.04
C SER A 214 14.74 21.06 7.31
N ASP A 215 13.70 20.29 7.02
CA ASP A 215 13.81 19.03 6.30
C ASP A 215 14.12 19.21 4.82
N LYS A 216 13.77 20.36 4.20
CA LYS A 216 14.16 20.63 2.80
C LYS A 216 15.68 20.70 2.65
N VAL A 217 16.36 21.38 3.58
CA VAL A 217 17.83 21.49 3.57
C VAL A 217 18.48 20.11 3.79
N ALA A 218 17.94 19.31 4.71
CA ALA A 218 18.44 17.96 4.95
C ALA A 218 18.23 17.03 3.74
N LYS A 219 17.07 17.13 3.06
CA LYS A 219 16.82 16.38 1.82
C LYS A 219 17.83 16.72 0.73
N GLU A 220 18.12 18.00 0.54
CA GLU A 220 19.11 18.46 -0.45
C GLU A 220 20.52 17.96 -0.13
N ALA A 221 20.92 18.08 1.13
CA ALA A 221 22.21 17.59 1.61
C ALA A 221 22.37 16.08 1.39
N ALA A 222 21.34 15.29 1.72
CA ALA A 222 21.34 13.85 1.51
C ALA A 222 21.34 13.48 0.01
N ALA A 223 20.59 14.20 -0.83
CA ALA A 223 20.57 13.99 -2.27
C ALA A 223 21.93 14.28 -2.91
N GLN A 224 22.58 15.38 -2.52
CA GLN A 224 23.93 15.71 -3.00
C GLN A 224 24.94 14.63 -2.61
N TYR A 225 24.88 14.13 -1.38
CA TYR A 225 25.73 13.03 -0.95
C TYR A 225 25.56 11.77 -1.82
N ILE A 226 24.32 11.42 -2.19
CA ILE A 226 24.10 10.30 -3.12
C ILE A 226 24.75 10.59 -4.49
N ILE A 227 24.55 11.79 -5.05
CA ILE A 227 25.10 12.17 -6.36
C ILE A 227 26.63 12.12 -6.38
N ASP A 228 27.27 12.60 -5.30
CA ASP A 228 28.73 12.61 -5.16
C ASP A 228 29.31 11.19 -5.04
N ASN A 229 28.53 10.25 -4.48
CA ASN A 229 28.90 8.85 -4.30
C ASN A 229 28.29 7.92 -5.36
N MET A 230 27.79 8.47 -6.47
CA MET A 230 27.36 7.64 -7.59
C MET A 230 28.59 6.99 -8.24
N VAL A 231 28.51 5.68 -8.42
CA VAL A 231 29.55 4.88 -9.09
C VAL A 231 29.23 4.86 -10.58
N ASP A 232 30.25 5.14 -11.39
CA ASP A 232 30.13 5.06 -12.84
C ASP A 232 29.76 3.65 -13.29
N ASP A 233 29.02 3.59 -14.40
CA ASP A 233 28.45 2.42 -15.05
C ASP A 233 27.44 1.60 -14.24
N LEU A 234 27.17 1.97 -12.98
CA LEU A 234 26.12 1.40 -12.15
C LEU A 234 24.76 2.01 -12.48
N VAL A 235 23.72 1.19 -12.47
CA VAL A 235 22.34 1.64 -12.67
C VAL A 235 21.71 1.99 -11.31
N TYR A 236 21.09 3.17 -11.22
CA TYR A 236 20.35 3.61 -10.04
C TYR A 236 18.86 3.65 -10.36
N ILE A 237 18.08 2.92 -9.57
CA ILE A 237 16.62 2.85 -9.64
C ILE A 237 16.09 3.74 -8.53
N LEU A 238 15.55 4.91 -8.88
CA LEU A 238 15.05 5.88 -7.93
C LEU A 238 13.57 5.65 -7.67
N GLY A 239 13.23 5.30 -6.43
CA GLY A 239 11.86 5.15 -5.98
C GLY A 239 11.10 6.48 -5.94
N PRO A 240 9.76 6.43 -5.89
CA PRO A 240 8.92 7.62 -5.92
C PRO A 240 9.04 8.48 -4.66
N GLY A 241 8.82 9.78 -4.83
CA GLY A 241 8.52 10.71 -3.74
C GLY A 241 9.41 11.96 -3.68
N SER A 242 8.91 12.97 -2.96
CA SER A 242 9.57 14.27 -2.77
C SER A 242 10.95 14.24 -2.07
N THR A 243 11.41 13.06 -1.66
CA THR A 243 12.68 12.89 -0.96
C THR A 243 13.76 12.37 -1.90
N THR A 244 13.39 11.64 -2.95
CA THR A 244 14.29 11.25 -4.05
C THR A 244 14.29 12.30 -5.18
N GLU A 245 13.22 13.09 -5.32
CA GLU A 245 13.08 14.17 -6.31
C GLU A 245 14.29 15.14 -6.38
N PRO A 246 14.91 15.59 -5.26
CA PRO A 246 16.08 16.46 -5.33
C PRO A 246 17.28 15.83 -6.06
N ILE A 247 17.42 14.50 -6.06
CA ILE A 247 18.50 13.80 -6.79
C ILE A 247 18.35 14.07 -8.30
N MET A 248 17.14 13.90 -8.83
CA MET A 248 16.87 14.12 -10.25
C MET A 248 16.99 15.60 -10.61
N ARG A 249 16.44 16.48 -9.77
CA ARG A 249 16.52 17.94 -9.98
C ARG A 249 17.97 18.43 -10.04
N ASN A 250 18.82 18.01 -9.11
CA ASN A 250 20.21 18.47 -9.03
C ASN A 250 21.07 17.90 -10.19
N LEU A 251 20.66 16.78 -10.78
CA LEU A 251 21.24 16.25 -12.02
C LEU A 251 20.66 16.91 -13.30
N GLY A 252 19.66 17.79 -13.18
CA GLY A 252 18.97 18.40 -14.32
C GLY A 252 18.12 17.41 -15.13
N LEU A 253 17.62 16.35 -14.49
CA LEU A 253 16.85 15.28 -15.12
C LEU A 253 15.36 15.39 -14.80
N GLU A 254 14.52 14.90 -15.72
CA GLU A 254 13.07 14.80 -15.51
C GLU A 254 12.73 13.79 -14.40
N ASN A 255 11.83 14.17 -13.48
CA ASN A 255 11.41 13.32 -12.36
C ASN A 255 9.93 12.96 -12.42
N THR A 256 9.62 11.72 -12.08
CA THR A 256 8.26 11.25 -11.83
C THR A 256 8.01 11.10 -10.34
N LEU A 257 7.32 12.08 -9.74
CA LEU A 257 7.05 12.11 -8.30
C LEU A 257 6.41 10.80 -7.75
N LEU A 258 5.60 10.15 -8.56
CA LEU A 258 4.80 8.96 -8.20
C LEU A 258 5.21 7.70 -8.99
N GLY A 259 6.32 7.79 -9.72
CA GLY A 259 6.88 6.73 -10.56
C GLY A 259 8.26 6.30 -10.10
N VAL A 260 8.81 5.32 -10.79
CA VAL A 260 10.19 4.88 -10.59
C VAL A 260 11.01 5.32 -11.78
N ASP A 261 12.03 6.15 -11.55
CA ASP A 261 12.93 6.60 -12.61
C ASP A 261 14.25 5.82 -12.55
N ILE A 262 14.89 5.60 -13.70
CA ILE A 262 16.14 4.86 -13.81
C ILE A 262 17.19 5.75 -14.43
N ILE A 263 18.34 5.84 -13.76
CA ILE A 263 19.48 6.63 -14.22
C ILE A 263 20.76 5.78 -14.26
N ARG A 264 21.69 6.18 -15.12
CA ARG A 264 23.04 5.61 -15.23
C ARG A 264 23.99 6.71 -15.68
N ASN A 265 25.19 6.78 -15.10
CA ASN A 265 26.18 7.81 -15.44
C ASN A 265 25.59 9.23 -15.37
N LYS A 266 24.77 9.48 -14.32
CA LYS A 266 24.08 10.75 -14.08
C LYS A 266 23.17 11.20 -15.24
N LYS A 267 22.74 10.26 -16.09
CA LYS A 267 21.79 10.49 -17.19
C LYS A 267 20.56 9.63 -17.02
N LEU A 268 19.42 10.17 -17.45
CA LEU A 268 18.15 9.46 -17.48
C LEU A 268 18.21 8.33 -18.51
N VAL A 269 17.94 7.10 -18.04
CA VAL A 269 17.81 5.90 -18.89
C VAL A 269 16.35 5.64 -19.20
N MET A 270 15.49 5.79 -18.18
CA MET A 270 14.05 5.59 -18.32
C MET A 270 13.31 6.41 -17.26
N ASN A 271 12.22 7.05 -17.67
CA ASN A 271 11.32 7.79 -16.79
C ASN A 271 10.02 6.98 -16.61
N ASP A 272 9.47 6.96 -15.39
CA ASP A 272 8.24 6.21 -15.01
C ASP A 272 8.25 4.73 -15.44
N ALA A 273 9.32 4.02 -15.09
CA ALA A 273 9.56 2.62 -15.45
C ALA A 273 8.54 1.67 -14.80
N THR A 274 8.06 0.68 -15.57
CA THR A 274 7.20 -0.39 -15.06
C THR A 274 8.02 -1.49 -14.39
N GLU A 275 7.37 -2.38 -13.63
CA GLU A 275 8.04 -3.57 -13.07
C GLU A 275 8.76 -4.39 -14.16
N LYS A 276 8.12 -4.55 -15.33
CA LYS A 276 8.70 -5.32 -16.45
C LYS A 276 9.96 -4.68 -16.99
N ASP A 277 10.02 -3.35 -17.04
CA ASP A 277 11.19 -2.62 -17.51
C ASP A 277 12.33 -2.72 -16.50
N ILE A 278 12.02 -2.52 -15.22
CA ILE A 278 12.99 -2.66 -14.13
C ILE A 278 13.56 -4.08 -14.13
N LEU A 279 12.72 -5.11 -14.23
CA LEU A 279 13.15 -6.51 -14.27
C LEU A 279 14.07 -6.85 -15.44
N LYS A 280 13.88 -6.22 -16.62
CA LYS A 280 14.80 -6.41 -17.76
C LYS A 280 16.18 -5.82 -17.47
N ILE A 281 16.21 -4.68 -16.80
CA ILE A 281 17.45 -3.94 -16.50
C ILE A 281 18.25 -4.64 -15.40
N VAL A 282 17.61 -5.01 -14.29
CA VAL A 282 18.29 -5.66 -13.14
C VAL A 282 18.85 -7.05 -13.45
N LYS A 283 18.35 -7.71 -14.51
CA LYS A 283 18.88 -9.02 -14.95
C LYS A 283 20.23 -8.95 -15.63
N THR A 284 20.58 -7.80 -16.22
CA THR A 284 21.78 -7.66 -17.07
C THR A 284 22.74 -6.60 -16.55
N ASN A 285 22.39 -5.90 -15.47
CA ASN A 285 23.19 -4.81 -14.92
C ASN A 285 23.25 -4.90 -13.40
N MET A 286 24.39 -4.51 -12.83
CA MET A 286 24.49 -4.21 -11.40
C MET A 286 23.68 -2.94 -11.12
N CYS A 287 22.78 -3.02 -10.14
CA CYS A 287 21.82 -1.96 -9.84
C CYS A 287 21.84 -1.61 -8.35
N LYS A 288 21.52 -0.36 -8.02
CA LYS A 288 21.16 0.07 -6.68
C LYS A 288 19.76 0.69 -6.67
N ILE A 289 18.98 0.39 -5.64
CA ILE A 289 17.68 1.03 -5.43
C ILE A 289 17.87 2.17 -4.45
N VAL A 290 17.49 3.39 -4.82
CA VAL A 290 17.44 4.54 -3.91
C VAL A 290 15.99 4.81 -3.56
N ILE A 291 15.65 4.75 -2.27
CA ILE A 291 14.26 4.81 -1.85
C ILE A 291 14.08 5.57 -0.54
N THR A 292 12.85 5.99 -0.26
CA THR A 292 12.49 6.72 0.94
C THR A 292 11.25 6.10 1.57
N PRO A 293 11.12 6.08 2.91
CA PRO A 293 9.87 5.67 3.54
C PRO A 293 8.75 6.67 3.20
N ILE A 294 7.53 6.15 3.10
CA ILE A 294 6.34 6.99 3.02
C ILE A 294 6.19 7.77 4.33
N GLY A 295 6.19 9.11 4.23
CA GLY A 295 6.05 10.00 5.38
C GLY A 295 4.80 9.70 6.20
N GLY A 296 4.94 9.70 7.53
CA GLY A 296 3.90 9.33 8.49
C GLY A 296 3.60 7.83 8.59
N GLN A 297 3.89 7.00 7.58
CA GLN A 297 3.51 5.58 7.55
C GLN A 297 4.68 4.62 7.76
N GLY A 298 5.88 4.97 7.32
CA GLY A 298 7.10 4.17 7.55
C GLY A 298 7.31 3.03 6.54
N PHE A 299 6.44 2.84 5.56
CA PHE A 299 6.62 1.82 4.53
C PHE A 299 7.77 2.17 3.58
N LEU A 300 8.73 1.27 3.48
CA LEU A 300 9.84 1.34 2.55
C LEU A 300 9.47 0.73 1.20
N PHE A 301 8.82 -0.44 1.21
CA PHE A 301 8.36 -1.15 0.01
C PHE A 301 6.94 -1.66 0.19
N GLY A 302 6.26 -1.89 -0.94
CA GLY A 302 4.92 -2.48 -0.94
C GLY A 302 3.77 -1.49 -0.94
N ARG A 303 4.07 -0.18 -0.82
CA ARG A 303 3.10 0.90 -0.86
C ARG A 303 3.66 2.04 -1.70
N GLY A 304 2.85 2.54 -2.63
CA GLY A 304 3.22 3.67 -3.49
C GLY A 304 4.37 3.42 -4.47
N ASN A 305 5.00 2.22 -4.46
CA ASN A 305 6.19 1.89 -5.24
C ASN A 305 6.18 0.43 -5.74
N HIS A 306 5.00 -0.08 -6.13
CA HIS A 306 4.80 -1.49 -6.49
C HIS A 306 5.61 -1.97 -7.71
N GLN A 307 6.17 -1.04 -8.49
CA GLN A 307 7.12 -1.36 -9.56
C GLN A 307 8.41 -1.99 -9.00
N LEU A 308 8.76 -1.68 -7.74
CA LEU A 308 9.84 -2.33 -6.98
C LEU A 308 9.29 -3.59 -6.28
N SER A 309 8.90 -4.57 -7.08
CA SER A 309 8.30 -5.82 -6.59
C SER A 309 9.30 -6.71 -5.85
N HIS A 310 8.79 -7.76 -5.20
CA HIS A 310 9.63 -8.80 -4.59
C HIS A 310 10.65 -9.40 -5.57
N LYS A 311 10.29 -9.57 -6.86
CA LYS A 311 11.21 -10.07 -7.89
C LYS A 311 12.37 -9.09 -8.14
N VAL A 312 12.07 -7.79 -8.18
CA VAL A 312 13.09 -6.75 -8.35
C VAL A 312 14.01 -6.72 -7.14
N ILE A 313 13.43 -6.69 -5.93
CA ILE A 313 14.18 -6.62 -4.68
C ILE A 313 15.08 -7.85 -4.50
N SER A 314 14.56 -9.05 -4.74
CA SER A 314 15.36 -10.29 -4.69
C SER A 314 16.50 -10.30 -5.69
N THR A 315 16.30 -9.73 -6.88
CA THR A 315 17.36 -9.69 -7.91
C THR A 315 18.43 -8.65 -7.58
N VAL A 316 18.05 -7.50 -7.01
CA VAL A 316 18.98 -6.42 -6.66
C VAL A 316 19.76 -6.73 -5.37
N GLY A 317 19.13 -7.37 -4.39
CA GLY A 317 19.73 -7.67 -3.09
C GLY A 317 19.61 -6.51 -2.09
N LYS A 318 19.50 -6.85 -0.81
CA LYS A 318 19.28 -5.90 0.31
C LYS A 318 20.45 -4.93 0.48
N GLU A 319 21.67 -5.41 0.24
CA GLU A 319 22.92 -4.67 0.33
C GLU A 319 23.04 -3.54 -0.71
N ASN A 320 22.23 -3.60 -1.77
CA ASN A 320 22.18 -2.61 -2.84
C ASN A 320 21.02 -1.63 -2.69
N ILE A 321 20.36 -1.62 -1.53
CA ILE A 321 19.28 -0.67 -1.20
C ILE A 321 19.86 0.49 -0.40
N ILE A 322 19.71 1.69 -0.94
CA ILE A 322 20.06 2.96 -0.32
C ILE A 322 18.76 3.60 0.17
N VAL A 323 18.63 3.81 1.48
CA VAL A 323 17.46 4.45 2.07
C VAL A 323 17.78 5.90 2.41
N LEU A 324 16.92 6.82 2.00
CA LEU A 324 17.02 8.24 2.30
C LEU A 324 15.79 8.71 3.08
N ALA A 325 15.99 9.21 4.29
CA ALA A 325 14.93 9.74 5.13
C ALA A 325 15.50 10.84 6.02
N THR A 326 14.89 12.03 6.02
CA THR A 326 15.30 13.10 6.93
C THR A 326 15.03 12.71 8.39
N GLU A 327 15.76 13.34 9.31
CA GLU A 327 15.44 13.22 10.73
C GLU A 327 13.99 13.58 11.04
N GLY A 328 13.43 14.61 10.39
CA GLY A 328 12.03 14.98 10.56
C GLY A 328 11.08 13.84 10.20
N LYS A 329 11.29 13.16 9.06
CA LYS A 329 10.52 11.95 8.71
C LYS A 329 10.64 10.86 9.76
N ILE A 330 11.83 10.60 10.28
CA ILE A 330 12.03 9.58 11.31
C ILE A 330 11.28 9.95 12.60
N ARG A 331 11.33 11.22 13.01
CA ARG A 331 10.60 11.72 14.18
C ARG A 331 9.08 11.66 13.98
N GLU A 332 8.58 11.94 12.78
CA GLU A 332 7.15 11.79 12.43
C GLU A 332 6.65 10.36 12.59
N LEU A 333 7.51 9.37 12.31
CA LEU A 333 7.20 7.96 12.57
C LEU A 333 7.21 7.62 14.06
N LYS A 334 7.44 8.59 14.96
CA LYS A 334 7.62 8.36 16.40
C LYS A 334 8.66 7.27 16.68
N PHE A 335 9.71 7.22 15.85
CA PHE A 335 10.77 6.20 15.91
C PHE A 335 10.27 4.75 15.76
N GLN A 336 9.07 4.52 15.21
CA GLN A 336 8.61 3.19 14.81
C GLN A 336 9.43 2.65 13.64
N PRO A 337 9.62 1.32 13.54
CA PRO A 337 10.43 0.72 12.48
C PRO A 337 9.87 1.05 11.09
N PHE A 338 10.72 0.92 10.07
CA PHE A 338 10.23 0.87 8.70
C PHE A 338 9.54 -0.47 8.44
N TYR A 339 8.54 -0.43 7.57
CA TYR A 339 7.75 -1.59 7.21
C TYR A 339 7.96 -1.99 5.75
N VAL A 340 7.87 -3.30 5.49
CA VAL A 340 7.98 -3.88 4.15
C VAL A 340 6.79 -4.81 3.92
N ASP A 341 6.06 -4.61 2.81
CA ASP A 341 4.92 -5.45 2.38
C ASP A 341 5.00 -5.71 0.87
N THR A 342 6.02 -6.44 0.43
CA THR A 342 6.25 -6.70 -1.00
C THR A 342 5.23 -7.68 -1.60
N GLY A 343 4.46 -8.33 -0.72
CA GLY A 343 3.56 -9.41 -1.07
C GLY A 343 4.25 -10.77 -1.15
N ASP A 344 5.53 -10.89 -0.81
CA ASP A 344 6.28 -12.15 -0.73
C ASP A 344 6.98 -12.27 0.63
N GLU A 345 6.64 -13.31 1.39
CA GLU A 345 7.12 -13.45 2.77
C GLU A 345 8.63 -13.69 2.85
N THR A 346 9.22 -14.32 1.85
CA THR A 346 10.66 -14.60 1.81
C THR A 346 11.42 -13.28 1.70
N VAL A 347 10.97 -12.39 0.82
CA VAL A 347 11.56 -11.06 0.65
C VAL A 347 11.28 -10.16 1.85
N ASP A 348 10.07 -10.18 2.38
CA ASP A 348 9.71 -9.39 3.56
C ASP A 348 10.58 -9.82 4.76
N ASN A 349 10.82 -11.12 4.95
CA ASN A 349 11.71 -11.65 5.97
C ASN A 349 13.19 -11.32 5.72
N LEU A 350 13.66 -11.33 4.47
CA LEU A 350 15.02 -10.91 4.10
C LEU A 350 15.29 -9.46 4.52
N MET A 351 14.28 -8.59 4.41
CA MET A 351 14.41 -7.17 4.72
C MET A 351 14.45 -6.87 6.23
N LYS A 352 13.90 -7.74 7.09
CA LYS A 352 13.90 -7.56 8.56
C LYS A 352 15.32 -7.32 9.12
N GLY A 353 15.38 -6.61 10.24
CA GLY A 353 16.64 -6.30 10.93
C GLY A 353 16.93 -4.80 10.92
N TYR A 354 18.12 -4.41 10.49
CA TYR A 354 18.52 -3.01 10.42
C TYR A 354 19.07 -2.64 9.06
N ILE A 355 18.83 -1.41 8.63
CA ILE A 355 19.36 -0.82 7.40
C ILE A 355 20.03 0.52 7.70
N ARG A 356 21.00 0.90 6.87
CA ARG A 356 21.59 2.24 6.90
C ARG A 356 20.65 3.22 6.21
N VAL A 357 20.39 4.34 6.86
CA VAL A 357 19.55 5.43 6.36
C VAL A 357 20.38 6.69 6.26
N ILE A 358 20.45 7.26 5.06
CA ILE A 358 21.08 8.56 4.82
C ILE A 358 20.09 9.64 5.29
N ILE A 359 20.50 10.39 6.30
CA ILE A 359 19.68 11.44 6.94
C ILE A 359 20.12 12.86 6.60
N GLY A 360 21.32 13.02 6.03
CA GLY A 360 21.96 14.27 5.64
C GLY A 360 23.22 14.03 4.81
N TYR A 361 24.07 15.04 4.63
CA TYR A 361 25.31 14.89 3.84
C TYR A 361 26.34 14.04 4.60
N GLY A 362 26.57 12.80 4.14
CA GLY A 362 27.48 11.85 4.79
C GLY A 362 27.03 11.39 6.19
N GLN A 363 25.80 11.71 6.59
CA GLN A 363 25.22 11.31 7.87
C GLN A 363 24.34 10.09 7.67
N GLU A 364 24.65 9.03 8.42
CA GLU A 364 23.91 7.78 8.37
C GLU A 364 23.38 7.41 9.76
N MET A 365 22.21 6.77 9.78
CA MET A 365 21.62 6.18 10.99
C MET A 365 21.24 4.73 10.70
N MET A 366 21.55 3.82 11.63
CA MET A 366 20.99 2.46 11.59
C MET A 366 19.53 2.52 12.03
N TYR A 367 18.62 2.04 11.18
CA TYR A 367 17.19 2.06 11.45
C TYR A 367 16.57 0.67 11.30
N LYS A 368 15.62 0.35 12.17
CA LYS A 368 14.99 -0.97 12.21
C LYS A 368 14.00 -1.15 11.05
N ILE A 369 14.01 -2.33 10.43
CA ILE A 369 12.99 -2.79 9.48
C ILE A 369 12.24 -3.98 10.11
N GLN A 370 10.92 -3.97 9.98
CA GLN A 370 10.02 -5.02 10.46
C GLN A 370 9.13 -5.59 9.36
#